data_AF-A0A954QXI4-F1
#
_entry.id   AF-A0A954QXI4-F1
#
_cell.length_a   1.000
_cell.length_b   1.000
_cell.length_c   1.000
_cell.angle_alpha   90.00
_cell.angle_beta   90.00
_cell.angle_gamma   90.00
#
_symmetry.space_group_name_H-M   'P 1'
#
loop_
_entity.id
_entity.type
_entity.pdbx_description
1 polymer ?
#
loop_
_entity_poly.entity_id
_entity_poly.type
_entity_poly.pdbx_seq_one_letter_code
_entity_poly.pdbx_strand_id
1 'polypeptide(L)'
;MRKPEGGKLQLVIQRVDPPTPVALVAGEKQPADENAHVMWQQPLGKDWIVLTRDLYADLGECQIESITLQSLDDQPALFDHIYLSRGPGDFNGIPNPR
;
A
#
# COMPACT_ATOMS: atom_id res chain seq x y z
N MET A 1 -11.51 -7.81 -22.96
CA MET A 1 -10.10 -7.50 -23.23
C MET A 1 -9.30 -7.88 -21.99
N ARG A 2 -8.33 -8.80 -22.07
CA ARG A 2 -7.57 -9.28 -20.91
C ARG A 2 -6.43 -8.29 -20.66
N LYS A 3 -6.38 -7.67 -19.47
CA LYS A 3 -5.32 -6.69 -19.13
C LYS A 3 -3.93 -7.35 -19.26
N PRO A 4 -2.91 -6.63 -19.74
CA PRO A 4 -1.53 -7.09 -19.64
C PRO A 4 -1.17 -7.25 -18.16
N GLU A 5 -0.37 -8.27 -17.87
CA GLU A 5 0.31 -8.40 -16.59
C GLU A 5 1.35 -7.29 -16.47
N GLY A 6 1.56 -6.82 -15.24
CA GLY A 6 2.35 -5.63 -15.01
C GLY A 6 1.44 -4.46 -14.67
N GLY A 7 1.78 -3.82 -13.57
CA GLY A 7 1.18 -2.57 -13.15
C GLY A 7 1.92 -1.99 -11.97
N LYS A 8 1.60 -0.75 -11.63
CA LYS A 8 2.21 -0.01 -10.52
C LYS A 8 1.15 0.70 -9.72
N LEU A 9 1.13 0.48 -8.42
CA LEU A 9 0.27 1.18 -7.49
C LEU A 9 1.09 1.84 -6.40
N GLN A 10 0.53 2.90 -5.84
CA GLN A 10 1.00 3.45 -4.58
C GLN A 10 -0.14 3.77 -3.63
N LEU A 11 0.15 3.59 -2.35
CA LEU A 11 -0.63 4.08 -1.23
C LEU A 11 0.18 5.20 -0.58
N VAL A 12 -0.35 6.42 -0.61
CA VAL A 12 0.29 7.59 -0.01
C VAL A 12 -0.36 7.86 1.34
N ILE A 13 0.45 7.88 2.40
CA ILE A 13 0.05 8.24 3.75
C ILE A 13 0.45 9.69 4.00
N GLN A 14 -0.54 10.55 4.22
CA GLN A 14 -0.31 11.90 4.70
C GLN A 14 -0.25 11.88 6.23
N ARG A 15 0.82 12.44 6.80
CA ARG A 15 0.99 12.62 8.23
C ARG A 15 0.64 14.05 8.63
N VAL A 16 0.24 14.24 9.89
CA VAL A 16 -0.01 15.58 10.47
C VAL A 16 1.31 16.24 10.85
N ASP A 17 2.20 15.52 11.52
CA ASP A 17 3.50 16.02 11.97
C ASP A 17 4.55 14.88 12.03
N PRO A 18 5.68 14.97 11.30
CA PRO A 18 5.94 15.96 10.26
C PRO A 18 4.99 15.76 9.07
N PRO A 19 4.55 16.82 8.37
CA PRO A 19 3.57 16.73 7.28
C PRO A 19 4.17 16.19 5.97
N THR A 20 5.19 15.34 6.07
CA THR A 20 5.86 14.73 4.92
C THR A 20 5.10 13.45 4.52
N PRO A 21 4.56 13.39 3.28
CA PRO A 21 3.91 12.19 2.77
C PRO A 21 4.89 11.02 2.69
N VAL A 22 4.38 9.80 2.90
CA VAL A 22 5.15 8.57 2.67
C VAL A 22 4.40 7.70 1.68
N ALA A 23 5.10 7.25 0.64
CA ALA A 23 4.54 6.38 -0.38
C ALA A 23 4.88 4.92 -0.08
N LEU A 24 3.88 4.05 -0.08
CA LEU A 24 4.07 2.61 -0.09
C LEU A 24 3.78 2.11 -1.50
N VAL A 25 4.77 1.52 -2.17
CA VAL A 25 4.71 1.21 -3.62
C VAL A 25 4.72 -0.30 -3.90
N ALA A 26 3.92 -0.73 -4.88
CA ALA A 26 3.85 -2.11 -5.33
C ALA A 26 3.78 -2.20 -6.87
N GLY A 27 4.44 -3.22 -7.43
CA GLY A 27 4.60 -3.42 -8.87
C GLY A 27 6.06 -3.43 -9.32
N GLU A 28 6.31 -3.80 -10.58
CA GLU A 28 7.66 -3.81 -11.17
C GLU A 28 8.21 -2.41 -11.40
N LYS A 29 9.55 -2.29 -11.46
CA LYS A 29 10.27 -1.05 -11.86
C LYS A 29 9.80 0.18 -11.08
N GLN A 30 9.85 0.07 -9.76
CA GLN A 30 9.36 1.10 -8.84
C GLN A 30 10.15 2.42 -8.95
N PRO A 31 9.54 3.57 -8.61
CA PRO A 31 10.21 4.86 -8.69
C PRO A 31 11.45 4.90 -7.81
N ALA A 32 12.47 5.68 -8.22
CA ALA A 32 13.69 5.93 -7.47
C ALA A 32 13.50 6.97 -6.35
N ASP A 33 12.28 7.07 -5.80
CA ASP A 33 11.98 8.00 -4.71
C ASP A 33 12.52 7.43 -3.40
N GLU A 34 13.41 8.20 -2.74
CA GLU A 34 14.03 7.82 -1.48
C GLU A 34 13.04 7.73 -0.31
N ASN A 35 11.87 8.36 -0.42
CA ASN A 35 10.81 8.32 0.59
C ASN A 35 9.76 7.23 0.32
N ALA A 36 9.94 6.45 -0.76
CA ALA A 36 9.04 5.36 -1.09
C ALA A 36 9.46 4.04 -0.44
N HIS A 37 8.55 3.43 0.31
CA HIS A 37 8.72 2.10 0.87
C HIS A 37 8.18 1.04 -0.08
N VAL A 38 9.07 0.16 -0.51
CA VAL A 38 8.73 -0.93 -1.41
C VAL A 38 7.97 -2.04 -0.67
N MET A 39 6.75 -2.33 -1.07
CA MET A 39 5.92 -3.42 -0.51
C MET A 39 5.99 -4.70 -1.34
N TRP A 40 6.06 -4.58 -2.68
CA TRP A 40 5.96 -5.72 -3.59
C TRP A 40 6.63 -5.44 -4.93
N GLN A 41 7.65 -6.21 -5.31
CA GLN A 41 8.49 -5.94 -6.50
C GLN A 41 8.19 -6.82 -7.71
N GLN A 42 7.14 -7.64 -7.66
CA GLN A 42 6.74 -8.47 -8.79
C GLN A 42 5.63 -7.79 -9.61
N PRO A 43 5.35 -8.26 -10.84
CA PRO A 43 4.17 -7.83 -11.58
C PRO A 43 2.91 -7.88 -10.71
N LEU A 44 2.12 -6.82 -10.76
CA LEU A 44 0.74 -6.90 -10.27
C LEU A 44 -0.02 -7.82 -11.23
N GLY A 45 -0.47 -8.95 -10.69
CA GLY A 45 -1.17 -10.00 -11.42
C GLY A 45 -2.69 -9.80 -11.44
N LYS A 46 -3.40 -10.87 -11.77
CA LYS A 46 -4.88 -10.90 -11.76
C LYS A 46 -5.46 -11.36 -10.43
N ASP A 47 -4.63 -12.00 -9.61
CA ASP A 47 -5.02 -12.54 -8.32
C ASP A 47 -4.92 -11.46 -7.25
N TRP A 48 -5.80 -11.55 -6.25
CA TRP A 48 -5.75 -10.66 -5.09
C TRP A 48 -4.48 -10.97 -4.28
N ILE A 49 -3.78 -9.91 -3.89
CA ILE A 49 -2.61 -9.99 -3.02
C ILE A 49 -2.87 -9.22 -1.74
N VAL A 50 -2.49 -9.82 -0.61
CA VAL A 50 -2.53 -9.15 0.70
C VAL A 50 -1.13 -8.63 0.99
N LEU A 51 -1.03 -7.31 1.15
CA LEU A 51 0.22 -6.64 1.51
C LEU A 51 0.12 -6.14 2.96
N THR A 52 0.93 -6.74 3.84
CA THR A 52 0.97 -6.39 5.27
C THR A 52 2.21 -5.56 5.57
N ARG A 53 2.04 -4.46 6.30
CA ARG A 53 3.13 -3.58 6.75
C ARG A 53 2.98 -3.24 8.23
N ASP A 54 4.11 -3.07 8.89
CA ASP A 54 4.19 -2.49 10.23
C ASP A 54 4.43 -0.99 10.10
N LEU A 55 3.34 -0.22 10.11
CA LEU A 55 3.41 1.23 9.92
C LEU A 55 4.18 1.94 11.05
N TYR A 56 4.22 1.37 12.26
CA TYR A 56 4.98 1.96 13.36
C TYR A 56 6.47 1.72 13.16
N ALA A 57 6.87 0.52 12.76
CA ALA A 57 8.27 0.25 12.42
C ALA A 57 8.74 1.05 11.19
N ASP A 58 7.84 1.28 10.22
CA ASP A 58 8.16 2.00 8.99
C ASP A 58 8.20 3.52 9.17
N LEU A 59 7.26 4.09 9.94
CA LEU A 59 7.04 5.55 10.01
C LEU A 59 7.35 6.16 11.38
N GLY A 60 7.56 5.32 12.40
CA GLY A 60 7.58 5.73 13.80
C GLY A 60 6.20 6.10 14.32
N GLU A 61 6.19 6.71 15.52
CA GLU A 61 4.98 7.32 16.07
C GLU A 61 4.53 8.48 15.18
N CYS A 62 3.30 8.40 14.65
CA CYS A 62 2.74 9.47 13.84
C CYS A 62 1.21 9.49 13.88
N GLN A 63 0.64 10.64 13.53
CA GLN A 63 -0.78 10.80 13.26
C GLN A 63 -1.02 10.82 11.75
N ILE A 64 -1.87 9.90 11.27
CA ILE A 64 -2.26 9.82 9.86
C ILE A 64 -3.47 10.73 9.63
N GLU A 65 -3.35 11.63 8.65
CA GLU A 65 -4.42 12.54 8.22
C GLU A 65 -5.25 11.93 7.08
N SER A 66 -4.59 11.35 6.08
CA SER A 66 -5.27 10.75 4.93
C SER A 66 -4.47 9.60 4.31
N ILE A 67 -5.19 8.73 3.61
CA ILE A 67 -4.66 7.65 2.80
C ILE A 67 -5.17 7.87 1.36
N THR A 68 -4.24 7.97 0.41
CA THR A 68 -4.57 8.11 -1.02
C THR A 68 -4.10 6.88 -1.78
N LEU A 69 -5.01 6.26 -2.54
CA LEU A 69 -4.70 5.14 -3.43
C LEU A 69 -4.56 5.64 -4.86
N GLN A 70 -3.45 5.29 -5.52
CA GLN A 70 -3.17 5.74 -6.88
C GLN A 70 -2.66 4.59 -7.73
N SER A 71 -3.19 4.47 -8.95
CA SER A 71 -2.48 3.75 -10.01
C SER A 71 -1.44 4.68 -10.60
N LEU A 72 -0.19 4.22 -10.64
CA LEU A 72 0.95 4.93 -11.21
C LEU A 72 1.16 4.62 -12.69
N ASP A 73 0.39 3.67 -13.21
CA ASP A 73 0.20 3.45 -14.63
C ASP A 73 -1.17 4.00 -15.04
N ASP A 74 -1.36 4.26 -16.34
CA ASP A 74 -2.68 4.61 -16.90
C ASP A 74 -3.63 3.39 -16.91
N GLN A 75 -3.42 2.40 -16.04
CA GLN A 75 -4.24 1.21 -15.91
C GLN A 75 -5.08 1.28 -14.63
N PRO A 76 -6.27 0.70 -14.60
CA PRO A 76 -7.06 0.66 -13.38
C PRO A 76 -6.51 -0.40 -12.41
N ALA A 77 -6.42 -0.06 -11.12
CA ALA A 77 -6.21 -0.99 -10.01
C ALA A 77 -7.50 -1.15 -9.19
N LEU A 78 -7.69 -2.32 -8.57
CA LEU A 78 -8.81 -2.58 -7.68
C LEU A 78 -8.27 -2.79 -6.25
N PHE A 79 -9.04 -2.31 -5.29
CA PHE A 79 -8.77 -2.45 -3.87
C PHE A 79 -10.03 -2.99 -3.20
N ASP A 80 -9.87 -4.01 -2.37
CA ASP A 80 -10.99 -4.64 -1.69
C ASP A 80 -11.13 -4.09 -0.26
N HIS A 81 -10.08 -4.25 0.57
CA HIS A 81 -10.10 -3.81 1.96
C HIS A 81 -8.77 -3.18 2.39
N ILE A 82 -8.84 -2.27 3.37
CA ILE A 82 -7.69 -1.73 4.11
C ILE A 82 -7.95 -1.97 5.59
N TYR A 83 -7.02 -2.67 6.26
CA TYR A 83 -7.09 -2.90 7.70
C TYR A 83 -6.01 -2.08 8.39
N LEU A 84 -6.42 -1.26 9.36
CA LEU A 84 -5.53 -0.54 10.27
C LEU A 84 -5.73 -1.11 11.67
N SER A 85 -4.62 -1.37 12.36
CA SER A 85 -4.62 -2.01 13.66
C SER A 85 -3.57 -1.36 14.55
N ARG A 86 -3.78 -1.38 15.87
CA ARG A 86 -2.76 -0.91 16.83
C ARG A 86 -1.79 -2.03 17.21
N GLY A 87 -2.14 -3.27 16.88
CA GLY A 87 -1.31 -4.44 17.09
C GLY A 87 -1.98 -5.72 16.57
N PRO A 88 -1.26 -6.85 16.53
CA PRO A 88 -1.73 -8.06 15.86
C PRO A 88 -3.06 -8.61 16.37
N GLY A 89 -3.36 -8.41 17.66
CA GLY A 89 -4.60 -8.89 18.29
C GLY A 89 -5.87 -8.20 17.78
N ASP A 90 -5.78 -7.00 17.22
CA ASP A 90 -6.91 -6.27 16.63
C ASP A 90 -7.39 -6.95 15.32
N PHE A 91 -6.59 -7.82 14.69
CA PHE A 91 -6.99 -8.61 13.53
C PHE A 91 -7.82 -9.85 13.90
N ASN A 92 -7.92 -10.20 15.19
CA ASN A 92 -8.68 -11.36 15.63
C ASN A 92 -10.17 -11.20 15.29
N GLY A 93 -10.73 -12.13 14.53
CA GLY A 93 -12.14 -12.13 14.12
C GLY A 93 -12.42 -11.37 12.82
N ILE A 94 -11.40 -10.76 12.20
CA ILE A 94 -11.51 -10.29 10.82
C ILE A 94 -11.53 -11.52 9.91
N PRO A 95 -12.51 -11.64 8.98
CA PRO A 95 -12.54 -12.75 8.03
C PRO A 95 -11.23 -12.82 7.25
N ASN A 96 -10.71 -14.02 7.01
CA ASN A 96 -9.54 -14.16 6.14
C ASN A 96 -9.87 -13.53 4.76
N PRO A 97 -9.03 -12.61 4.26
CA PRO A 97 -9.17 -12.11 2.90
C PRO A 97 -9.15 -13.30 1.92
N ARG A 98 -10.11 -13.33 0.99
CA ARG A 98 -10.28 -14.40 -0.01
C ARG A 98 -9.35 -14.21 -1.20
#